data_AF-A0ABD5RK98-F1
#
_entry.id   AF-A0ABD5RK98-F1
#
_cell.length_a   1.000
_cell.length_b   1.000
_cell.length_c   1.000
_cell.angle_alpha   90.00
_cell.angle_beta   90.00
_cell.angle_gamma   90.00
#
_symmetry.space_group_name_H-M   'P 1'
#
loop_
_entity.id
_entity.type
_entity.pdbx_description
1 polymer ?
#
loop_
_entity_poly.entity_id
_entity_poly.type
_entity_poly.pdbx_seq_one_letter_code
_entity_poly.pdbx_strand_id
1 'polypeptide(L)'
;MGESAFPSELEEKLSTWQEVYSVGALEELTASELRSKALLYENEVDRTKAEYNRGRLVTPTLAQIYGLEPWTHEELRRFRRKIETEATKIRMNFARAEGRIEKQGYERKQNRLKAIEGILDSAGEFVLVLLHLLRKIVFWK
;
A
#
# COMPACT_ATOMS: atom_id res chain seq x y z
N MET A 1 -6.99 31.78 -27.14
CA MET A 1 -6.53 31.37 -25.80
C MET A 1 -6.08 29.93 -25.93
N GLY A 2 -4.78 29.68 -25.92
CA GLY A 2 -4.24 28.32 -26.05
C GLY A 2 -4.60 27.53 -24.81
N GLU A 3 -5.15 26.34 -25.01
CA GLU A 3 -5.35 25.35 -23.97
C GLU A 3 -3.98 25.05 -23.37
N SER A 4 -3.69 25.54 -22.16
CA SER A 4 -2.40 25.29 -21.52
C SER A 4 -2.27 23.79 -21.30
N ALA A 5 -1.41 23.14 -22.07
CA ALA A 5 -1.16 21.73 -21.92
C ALA A 5 -0.72 21.45 -20.47
N PHE A 6 -1.21 20.35 -19.92
CA PHE A 6 -0.73 19.87 -18.64
C PHE A 6 0.74 19.45 -18.80
N PRO A 7 1.65 19.76 -17.85
CA PRO A 7 3.08 19.51 -18.04
C PRO A 7 3.35 18.02 -18.26
N SER A 8 4.04 17.68 -19.35
CA SER A 8 4.32 16.28 -19.72
C SER A 8 5.07 15.54 -18.61
N GLU A 9 6.02 16.21 -17.95
CA GLU A 9 6.76 15.69 -16.80
C GLU A 9 5.82 15.30 -15.64
N LEU A 10 4.77 16.09 -15.41
CA LEU A 10 3.77 15.77 -14.40
C LEU A 10 2.89 14.60 -14.84
N GLU A 11 2.55 14.48 -16.12
CA GLU A 11 1.79 13.32 -16.62
C GLU A 11 2.57 12.03 -16.48
N GLU A 12 3.83 12.04 -16.89
CA GLU A 12 4.73 10.90 -16.77
C GLU A 12 4.88 10.47 -15.31
N LYS A 13 5.06 11.44 -14.40
CA LYS A 13 5.16 11.15 -12.96
C LYS A 13 3.87 10.54 -12.40
N LEU A 14 2.72 11.10 -12.74
CA LEU A 14 1.42 10.57 -12.28
C LEU A 14 1.14 9.19 -12.89
N SER A 15 1.53 8.95 -14.13
CA SER A 15 1.44 7.63 -14.78
C SER A 15 2.34 6.62 -14.08
N THR A 16 3.58 7.00 -13.76
CA THR A 16 4.52 6.17 -12.99
C THR A 16 3.95 5.80 -11.63
N TRP A 17 3.28 6.73 -10.93
CA TRP A 17 2.61 6.42 -9.66
C TRP A 17 1.53 5.35 -9.80
N GLN A 18 0.73 5.41 -10.87
CA GLN A 18 -0.32 4.41 -11.10
C GLN A 18 0.24 3.01 -11.30
N GLU A 19 1.40 2.89 -11.93
CA GLU A 19 2.10 1.61 -12.13
C GLU A 19 2.75 1.12 -10.82
N VAL A 20 3.61 1.94 -10.23
CA VAL A 20 4.44 1.58 -9.06
C VAL A 20 3.62 1.34 -7.80
N TYR A 21 2.51 2.06 -7.64
CA TYR A 21 1.60 1.96 -6.50
C TYR A 21 0.24 1.35 -6.91
N SER A 22 0.25 0.50 -7.93
CA SER A 22 -0.89 -0.35 -8.26
C SER A 22 -1.17 -1.32 -7.11
N VAL A 23 -2.44 -1.70 -6.95
CA VAL A 23 -2.87 -2.64 -5.90
C VAL A 23 -2.07 -3.95 -5.96
N GLY A 24 -1.86 -4.50 -7.15
CA GLY A 24 -1.09 -5.73 -7.34
C GLY A 24 0.36 -5.59 -6.89
N ALA A 25 1.05 -4.51 -7.25
CA ALA A 25 2.43 -4.28 -6.82
C ALA A 25 2.56 -4.06 -5.31
N LEU A 26 1.53 -3.52 -4.66
CA LEU A 26 1.52 -3.28 -3.21
C LEU A 26 1.22 -4.54 -2.39
N GLU A 27 0.47 -5.49 -2.94
CA GLU A 27 0.07 -6.74 -2.25
C GLU A 27 1.20 -7.75 -2.11
N GLU A 28 2.23 -7.65 -2.94
CA GLU A 28 3.44 -8.47 -2.82
C GLU A 28 4.33 -8.04 -1.65
N LEU A 29 4.04 -6.89 -1.03
CA LEU A 29 4.81 -6.35 0.08
C LEU A 29 4.34 -6.92 1.41
N THR A 30 5.26 -7.02 2.37
CA THR A 30 4.90 -7.21 3.77
C THR A 30 4.22 -5.97 4.35
N ALA A 31 3.48 -6.12 5.45
CA ALA A 31 2.82 -4.99 6.11
C ALA A 31 3.81 -3.86 6.52
N SER A 32 5.04 -4.21 6.91
CA SER A 32 6.07 -3.22 7.26
C SER A 32 6.57 -2.46 6.03
N GLU A 33 6.84 -3.16 4.94
CA GLU A 33 7.26 -2.56 3.68
C GLU A 33 6.16 -1.67 3.11
N LEU A 34 4.90 -2.10 3.18
CA LEU A 34 3.75 -1.31 2.74
C LEU A 34 3.67 0.03 3.47
N ARG A 35 3.82 0.03 4.81
CA ARG A 35 3.83 1.26 5.62
C ARG A 35 4.99 2.17 5.28
N SER A 36 6.19 1.61 5.15
CA SER A 36 7.37 2.37 4.75
C SER A 36 7.16 3.01 3.36
N LYS A 37 6.60 2.26 2.42
CA LYS A 37 6.35 2.72 1.05
C LYS A 37 5.25 3.78 1.01
N ALA A 38 4.22 3.67 1.85
CA ALA A 38 3.20 4.71 1.99
C ALA A 38 3.79 6.04 2.50
N LEU A 39 4.70 6.00 3.48
CA LEU A 39 5.38 7.20 3.98
C LEU A 39 6.26 7.85 2.90
N LEU A 40 7.01 7.04 2.15
CA LEU A 40 7.82 7.54 1.03
C LEU A 40 6.94 8.19 -0.04
N TYR A 41 5.79 7.57 -0.34
CA TYR A 41 4.83 8.09 -1.29
C TYR A 41 4.25 9.44 -0.86
N GLU A 42 3.81 9.60 0.40
CA GLU A 42 3.27 10.88 0.88
C GLU A 42 4.32 12.00 0.81
N ASN A 43 5.59 11.70 1.14
CA ASN A 43 6.68 12.65 0.96
C ASN A 43 6.88 13.05 -0.51
N GLU A 44 6.71 12.09 -1.43
CA GLU A 44 6.80 12.34 -2.87
C GLU A 44 5.64 13.22 -3.37
N VAL A 45 4.43 12.99 -2.87
CA VAL A 45 3.25 13.83 -3.15
C VAL A 45 3.50 15.26 -2.69
N ASP A 46 3.97 15.46 -1.46
CA ASP A 46 4.22 16.78 -0.90
C ASP A 46 5.32 17.52 -1.67
N ARG A 47 6.42 16.83 -2.01
CA ARG A 47 7.50 17.39 -2.83
C ARG A 47 6.98 17.83 -4.19
N THR A 48 6.18 17.00 -4.84
CA THR A 48 5.60 17.31 -6.16
C THR A 48 4.66 18.51 -6.06
N LYS A 49 3.79 18.56 -5.04
CA LYS A 49 2.91 19.73 -4.82
C LYS A 49 3.71 21.02 -4.56
N ALA A 50 4.84 20.92 -3.85
CA ALA A 50 5.71 22.06 -3.57
C ALA A 50 6.38 22.62 -4.83
N GLU A 51 6.78 21.75 -5.78
CA GLU A 51 7.31 22.15 -7.09
C GLU A 51 6.28 23.03 -7.84
N TYR A 52 5.01 22.60 -7.86
CA TYR A 52 3.90 23.35 -8.47
C TYR A 52 3.27 24.41 -7.55
N ASN A 53 3.90 24.73 -6.42
CA ASN A 53 3.54 25.88 -5.59
C ASN A 53 4.36 27.14 -5.97
N ARG A 54 5.48 26.95 -6.69
CA ARG A 54 6.48 28.01 -6.97
C ARG A 54 5.98 29.16 -7.83
N GLY A 55 5.02 28.95 -8.73
CA GLY A 55 4.45 30.05 -9.51
C GLY A 55 3.54 31.01 -8.72
N ARG A 56 3.50 30.90 -7.39
CA ARG A 56 3.01 31.98 -6.52
C ARG A 56 3.99 33.17 -6.42
N LEU A 57 5.24 33.00 -6.85
CA LEU A 57 6.33 33.99 -6.64
C LEU A 57 7.04 34.44 -7.94
N VAL A 58 6.61 33.97 -9.11
CA VAL A 58 7.34 34.16 -10.37
C VAL A 58 6.42 34.85 -11.37
N THR A 59 6.74 36.09 -11.77
CA THR A 59 6.08 36.77 -12.90
C THR A 59 6.54 36.12 -14.21
N PRO A 60 5.81 36.26 -15.33
CA PRO A 60 6.26 35.70 -16.62
C PRO A 60 7.68 36.12 -17.01
N THR A 61 8.05 37.37 -16.71
CA THR A 61 9.42 37.90 -16.90
C THR A 61 10.44 37.20 -16.03
N LEU A 62 10.13 36.97 -14.75
CA LEU A 62 10.97 36.22 -13.82
C LEU A 62 11.09 34.75 -14.25
N ALA A 63 10.01 34.13 -14.71
CA ALA A 63 10.02 32.74 -15.17
C ALA A 63 11.01 32.56 -16.32
N GLN A 64 10.98 33.49 -17.27
CA GLN A 64 11.90 33.52 -18.41
C GLN A 64 13.36 33.70 -17.98
N ILE A 65 13.64 34.56 -17.00
CA ILE A 65 15.01 34.76 -16.45
C ILE A 65 15.53 33.48 -15.78
N TYR A 66 14.68 32.74 -15.09
CA TYR A 66 15.05 31.52 -14.36
C TYR A 66 14.89 30.23 -15.17
N GLY A 67 14.54 30.31 -16.46
CA GLY A 67 14.30 29.14 -17.32
C GLY A 67 13.11 28.29 -16.87
N LEU A 68 12.15 28.89 -16.16
CA LEU A 68 10.93 28.25 -15.69
C LEU A 68 9.76 28.57 -16.62
N GLU A 69 8.80 27.66 -16.68
CA GLU A 69 7.58 27.90 -17.44
C GLU A 69 6.68 28.93 -16.73
N PRO A 70 6.14 29.94 -17.47
CA PRO A 70 5.37 31.04 -16.89
C PRO A 70 3.91 30.63 -16.62
N TRP A 71 3.69 29.62 -15.78
CA TRP A 71 2.34 29.15 -15.46
C TRP A 71 1.55 30.18 -14.65
N THR A 72 0.28 30.34 -14.98
CA THR A 72 -0.67 31.17 -14.25
C THR A 72 -1.07 30.54 -12.91
N HIS A 73 -1.61 31.34 -11.99
CA HIS A 73 -2.15 30.82 -10.73
C HIS A 73 -3.27 29.79 -10.92
N GLU A 74 -4.09 29.94 -11.97
CA GLU A 74 -5.15 29.00 -12.27
C GLU A 74 -4.61 27.66 -12.73
N GLU A 75 -3.60 27.66 -13.60
CA GLU A 75 -2.90 26.46 -14.06
C GLU A 75 -2.26 25.70 -12.90
N LEU A 76 -1.53 26.39 -12.03
CA LEU A 76 -0.92 25.78 -10.85
C LEU A 76 -1.97 25.23 -9.87
N ARG A 77 -3.14 25.85 -9.78
CA ARG A 77 -4.29 25.29 -9.03
C ARG A 77 -4.84 24.04 -9.71
N ARG A 78 -4.92 24.00 -11.04
CA ARG A 78 -5.33 22.80 -11.80
C ARG A 78 -4.33 21.66 -11.59
N PHE A 79 -3.03 21.93 -11.68
CA PHE A 79 -1.98 20.92 -11.51
C PHE A 79 -2.02 20.30 -10.11
N ARG A 80 -2.09 21.13 -9.07
CA ARG A 80 -2.21 20.65 -7.68
C ARG A 80 -3.49 19.84 -7.43
N ARG A 81 -4.61 20.23 -8.06
CA ARG A 81 -5.84 19.44 -7.97
C ARG A 81 -5.67 18.07 -8.62
N LYS A 82 -5.08 17.98 -9.81
CA LYS A 82 -4.83 16.70 -10.48
C LYS A 82 -3.87 15.83 -9.67
N ILE A 83 -2.81 16.39 -9.09
CA ILE A 83 -1.92 15.68 -8.15
C ILE A 83 -2.71 15.11 -6.97
N GLU A 84 -3.56 15.90 -6.33
CA GLU A 84 -4.34 15.44 -5.16
C GLU A 84 -5.36 14.35 -5.54
N THR A 85 -6.00 14.49 -6.71
CA THR A 85 -6.94 13.49 -7.22
C THR A 85 -6.25 12.16 -7.45
N GLU A 86 -5.10 12.15 -8.12
CA GLU A 86 -4.32 10.92 -8.30
C GLU A 86 -3.81 10.40 -6.95
N ALA A 87 -3.37 11.29 -6.06
CA ALA A 87 -2.91 10.90 -4.74
C ALA A 87 -3.97 10.16 -3.93
N THR A 88 -5.20 10.63 -3.99
CA THR A 88 -6.35 9.98 -3.36
C THR A 88 -6.57 8.57 -3.91
N LYS A 89 -6.48 8.36 -5.23
CA LYS A 89 -6.61 7.03 -5.84
C LYS A 89 -5.52 6.07 -5.34
N ILE A 90 -4.28 6.53 -5.26
CA ILE A 90 -3.17 5.71 -4.78
C ILE A 90 -3.31 5.39 -3.28
N ARG A 91 -3.76 6.34 -2.45
CA ARG A 91 -4.07 6.07 -1.04
C ARG A 91 -5.13 4.99 -0.88
N MET A 92 -6.15 4.97 -1.74
CA MET A 92 -7.14 3.89 -1.77
C MET A 92 -6.50 2.55 -2.15
N ASN A 93 -5.49 2.53 -3.02
CA ASN A 93 -4.75 1.31 -3.35
C ASN A 93 -3.97 0.78 -2.15
N PHE A 94 -3.27 1.65 -1.40
CA PHE A 94 -2.61 1.28 -0.14
C PHE A 94 -3.59 0.69 0.86
N ALA A 95 -4.74 1.34 1.09
CA ALA A 95 -5.76 0.85 2.02
C ALA A 95 -6.31 -0.53 1.59
N ARG A 96 -6.51 -0.75 0.28
CA ARG A 96 -6.93 -2.06 -0.24
C ARG A 96 -5.87 -3.12 -0.01
N ALA A 97 -4.61 -2.84 -0.33
CA ALA A 97 -3.50 -3.77 -0.14
C ALA A 97 -3.33 -4.14 1.34
N GLU A 98 -3.39 -3.16 2.25
CA GLU A 98 -3.34 -3.40 3.70
C GLU A 98 -4.46 -4.35 4.15
N GLY A 99 -5.70 -4.08 3.75
CA GLY A 99 -6.84 -4.95 4.09
C GLY A 99 -6.68 -6.39 3.57
N ARG A 100 -6.07 -6.59 2.39
CA ARG A 100 -5.79 -7.95 1.87
C ARG A 100 -4.70 -8.65 2.67
N ILE A 101 -3.61 -7.95 3.00
CA ILE A 101 -2.51 -8.49 3.82
C ILE A 101 -3.02 -8.89 5.21
N GLU A 102 -3.83 -8.05 5.85
CA GLU A 102 -4.43 -8.34 7.16
C GLU A 102 -5.32 -9.58 7.11
N LYS A 103 -6.19 -9.68 6.10
CA LYS A 103 -7.04 -10.86 5.90
C LYS A 103 -6.22 -12.13 5.74
N GLN A 104 -5.18 -12.11 4.91
CA GLN A 104 -4.28 -13.25 4.74
C GLN A 104 -3.57 -13.60 6.05
N GLY A 105 -3.12 -12.61 6.81
CA GLY A 105 -2.51 -12.81 8.13
C GLY A 105 -3.47 -13.50 9.12
N TYR A 106 -4.73 -13.06 9.14
CA TYR A 106 -5.77 -13.68 9.96
C TYR A 106 -6.05 -15.13 9.55
N GLU A 107 -6.20 -15.40 8.25
CA GLU A 107 -6.42 -16.75 7.72
C GLU A 107 -5.25 -17.69 8.05
N ARG A 108 -4.00 -17.23 7.89
CA ARG A 108 -2.80 -18.00 8.29
C ARG A 108 -2.81 -18.32 9.78
N LYS A 109 -3.20 -17.36 10.63
CA LYS A 109 -3.31 -17.58 12.08
C LYS A 109 -4.37 -18.62 12.42
N GLN A 110 -5.56 -18.52 11.81
CA GLN A 110 -6.65 -19.49 12.00
C GLN A 110 -6.24 -20.90 11.58
N ASN A 111 -5.59 -21.04 10.43
CA ASN A 111 -5.10 -22.33 9.95
C ASN A 111 -4.05 -22.94 10.89
N ARG A 112 -3.17 -22.12 11.48
CA ARG A 112 -2.20 -22.58 12.48
C ARG A 112 -2.87 -23.07 13.77
N LEU A 113 -3.92 -22.38 14.24
CA LEU A 113 -4.67 -22.79 15.43
C LEU A 113 -5.36 -24.14 15.20
N LYS A 114 -6.08 -24.29 14.07
CA LYS A 114 -6.71 -25.55 13.69
C LYS A 114 -5.73 -26.72 13.58
N ALA A 115 -4.54 -26.46 13.04
CA ALA A 115 -3.49 -27.48 12.95
C ALA A 115 -3.00 -27.93 14.33
N ILE A 116 -2.88 -27.00 15.29
CA ILE A 116 -2.50 -27.32 16.67
C ILE A 116 -3.61 -28.10 17.38
N GLU A 117 -4.87 -27.70 17.21
CA GLU A 117 -6.03 -28.41 17.77
C GLU A 117 -6.07 -29.87 17.29
N GLY A 118 -5.90 -30.10 15.98
CA GLY A 118 -5.86 -31.48 15.44
C GLY A 118 -4.69 -32.32 15.98
N ILE A 119 -3.54 -31.71 16.26
CA ILE A 119 -2.41 -32.41 16.91
C ILE A 119 -2.76 -32.81 18.35
N LEU A 120 -3.42 -31.93 19.09
CA LEU A 120 -3.83 -32.21 20.47
C LEU A 120 -4.91 -33.30 20.54
N ASP A 121 -5.90 -33.24 19.65
CA ASP A 121 -6.98 -34.23 19.57
C ASP A 121 -6.44 -35.63 19.27
N SER A 122 -5.56 -35.73 18.26
CA SER A 122 -4.91 -37.01 17.92
C SER A 122 -4.05 -37.57 19.06
N ALA A 123 -3.28 -36.73 19.76
CA ALA A 123 -2.51 -37.15 20.93
C ALA A 123 -3.39 -37.69 22.07
N GLY A 124 -4.55 -37.08 22.31
CA GLY A 124 -5.53 -37.54 23.30
C GLY A 124 -6.08 -38.93 22.97
N GLU A 125 -6.44 -39.17 21.71
CA GLU A 125 -6.90 -40.48 21.25
C GLU A 125 -5.81 -41.56 21.43
N PHE A 126 -4.55 -41.27 21.09
CA PHE A 126 -3.44 -42.20 21.29
C PHE A 126 -3.24 -42.59 22.76
N VAL A 127 -3.34 -41.62 23.68
CA VAL A 127 -3.23 -41.87 25.12
C VAL A 127 -4.37 -42.76 25.62
N LEU A 128 -5.60 -42.53 25.15
CA LEU A 128 -6.75 -43.36 25.50
C LEU A 128 -6.61 -44.80 24.99
N VAL A 129 -6.12 -44.98 23.76
CA VAL A 129 -5.84 -46.30 23.18
C VAL A 129 -4.77 -47.04 23.99
N LEU A 130 -3.67 -46.36 24.35
CA LEU A 130 -2.60 -46.91 25.19
C LEU A 130 -3.11 -47.32 26.58
N LEU A 131 -3.91 -46.47 27.24
CA LEU A 131 -4.52 -46.80 28.53
C LEU A 131 -5.45 -48.01 28.44
N HIS A 132 -6.23 -48.12 27.37
CA HIS A 132 -7.11 -49.28 27.15
C HIS A 132 -6.33 -50.58 26.94
N LEU A 133 -5.24 -50.54 26.18
CA LEU A 133 -4.34 -51.68 25.97
C LEU A 133 -3.64 -52.11 27.27
N LEU A 134 -3.11 -51.15 28.03
CA LEU A 134 -2.48 -51.43 29.33
C LEU A 134 -3.47 -52.06 30.32
N ARG A 135 -4.71 -51.56 30.37
CA ARG A 135 -5.76 -52.13 31.23
C ARG A 135 -6.07 -53.59 30.87
N LYS A 136 -6.09 -53.95 29.58
CA LYS A 136 -6.27 -55.34 29.14
C LYS A 136 -5.12 -56.26 29.55
N ILE A 137 -3.88 -55.76 29.52
CA ILE A 137 -2.69 -56.53 29.92
C ILE A 137 -2.68 -56.77 31.44
N VAL A 138 -3.01 -55.75 32.24
CA VAL A 138 -2.96 -55.83 33.71
C VAL A 138 -4.08 -56.71 34.28
N PHE A 139 -5.26 -56.75 33.66
CA PHE A 139 -6.40 -57.55 34.12
C PHE A 139 -6.40 -59.02 33.65
N TRP A 140 -5.38 -59.45 32.91
CA TRP A 140 -5.21 -60.84 32.42
C TRP A 140 -4.11 -61.62 33.17
N LYS A 141 -3.83 -61.23 34.42
CA LYS A 141 -3.05 -61.98 35.40
C LYS A 141 -3.93 -62.27 36.62
#